data_AF-A0A7Y3DJW1-F1
#
_entry.id   AF-A0A7Y3DJW1-F1
#
_cell.length_a   1.000
_cell.length_b   1.000
_cell.length_c   1.000
_cell.angle_alpha   90.00
_cell.angle_beta   90.00
_cell.angle_gamma   90.00
#
_symmetry.space_group_name_H-M   'P 1'
#
loop_
_entity.id
_entity.type
_entity.pdbx_description
1 polymer ?
#
loop_
_entity_poly.entity_id
_entity_poly.type
_entity_poly.pdbx_seq_one_letter_code
_entity_poly.pdbx_strand_id
1 'polypeptide(L)'
;MSFWDTLTNRLEEIGADIGNWVPKILGALLILLVGFFIARIVRRIVQRILENDAVEGVLDKAGIGPALRNSGYSAASLGATLVYGLLALVVLLLAATALEVQSLVDLLERLIGFIPVVFVAIVLVVVAAAIGSFLADLVRPWAETHDSQWVPTAVRWGVIIFALLTAFDLVGIGQVSEDVRRAVLLAVGVAFAVAFGIGGVDTAKKWWAKYLSPRDTSM
;
A
#
# COMPACT_ATOMS: atom_id res chain seq x y z
N MET A 1 -48.04 -0.39 -34.19
CA MET A 1 -47.87 -0.52 -32.73
C MET A 1 -48.51 0.71 -32.10
N SER A 2 -49.60 0.53 -31.36
CA SER A 2 -50.28 1.64 -30.69
C SER A 2 -49.53 1.99 -29.39
N PHE A 3 -49.61 3.25 -28.96
CA PHE A 3 -49.07 3.71 -27.67
C PHE A 3 -49.53 2.84 -26.49
N TRP A 4 -50.77 2.35 -26.57
CA TRP A 4 -51.37 1.48 -25.57
C TRP A 4 -50.69 0.11 -25.51
N ASP A 5 -50.31 -0.47 -26.65
CA ASP A 5 -49.56 -1.74 -26.70
C ASP A 5 -48.16 -1.58 -26.09
N THR A 6 -47.51 -0.43 -26.33
CA THR A 6 -46.21 -0.14 -25.72
C THR A 6 -46.33 0.04 -24.21
N LEU A 7 -47.40 0.67 -23.71
CA LEU A 7 -47.62 0.82 -22.27
C LEU A 7 -47.89 -0.51 -21.58
N THR A 8 -48.75 -1.36 -22.17
CA THR A 8 -49.06 -2.67 -21.59
C THR A 8 -47.84 -3.57 -21.59
N ASN A 9 -47.07 -3.61 -22.68
CA ASN A 9 -45.85 -4.40 -22.75
C ASN A 9 -44.78 -3.91 -21.76
N ARG A 10 -44.66 -2.59 -21.56
CA ARG A 10 -43.76 -2.00 -20.54
C ARG A 10 -44.21 -2.33 -19.12
N LEU A 11 -45.52 -2.36 -18.84
CA LEU A 11 -46.06 -2.70 -17.52
C LEU A 11 -45.92 -4.21 -17.22
N GLU A 12 -46.05 -5.08 -18.21
CA GLU A 12 -45.75 -6.51 -18.08
C GLU A 12 -44.25 -6.76 -17.89
N GLU A 13 -43.36 -6.06 -18.62
CA GLU A 13 -41.91 -6.10 -18.36
C GLU A 13 -41.57 -5.67 -16.93
N ILE A 14 -42.11 -4.54 -16.45
CA ILE A 14 -41.87 -4.05 -15.08
C ILE A 14 -42.44 -5.01 -14.03
N GLY A 15 -43.63 -5.58 -14.26
CA GLY A 15 -44.25 -6.55 -13.35
C GLY A 15 -43.48 -7.87 -13.26
N ALA A 16 -43.00 -8.37 -14.40
CA ALA A 16 -42.16 -9.57 -14.46
C ALA A 16 -40.78 -9.32 -13.81
N ASP A 17 -40.19 -8.13 -14.00
CA ASP A 17 -38.95 -7.76 -13.34
C ASP A 17 -39.11 -7.78 -11.82
N ILE A 18 -40.13 -7.11 -11.25
CA ILE A 18 -40.36 -7.07 -9.79
C ILE A 18 -40.47 -8.48 -9.19
N GLY A 19 -41.13 -9.42 -9.88
CA GLY A 19 -41.23 -10.81 -9.46
C GLY A 19 -39.87 -11.52 -9.33
N ASN A 20 -38.86 -11.12 -10.11
CA ASN A 20 -37.52 -11.70 -10.09
C ASN A 20 -36.57 -11.05 -9.08
N TRP A 21 -36.81 -9.80 -8.67
CA TRP A 21 -35.97 -9.11 -7.66
C TRP A 21 -36.26 -9.54 -6.23
N VAL A 22 -37.50 -9.90 -5.90
CA VAL A 22 -37.90 -10.28 -4.53
C VAL A 22 -37.11 -11.49 -4.00
N PRO A 23 -36.97 -12.61 -4.74
CA PRO A 23 -36.16 -13.74 -4.28
C PRO A 23 -34.68 -13.39 -4.09
N LYS A 24 -34.12 -12.57 -4.97
CA LYS A 24 -32.71 -12.13 -4.90
C LYS A 24 -32.44 -11.30 -3.65
N ILE A 25 -33.33 -10.35 -3.35
CA ILE A 25 -33.22 -9.50 -2.15
C ILE A 25 -33.34 -10.34 -0.88
N LEU A 26 -34.28 -11.29 -0.83
CA LEU A 26 -34.42 -12.21 0.30
C LEU A 26 -33.19 -13.10 0.49
N GLY A 27 -32.64 -13.64 -0.60
CA GLY A 27 -31.40 -14.42 -0.57
C GLY A 27 -30.22 -13.62 -0.04
N ALA A 28 -30.02 -12.40 -0.55
CA ALA A 28 -28.98 -11.50 -0.10
C ALA A 28 -29.15 -11.11 1.38
N LEU A 29 -30.38 -10.81 1.82
CA LEU A 29 -30.66 -10.49 3.22
C LEU A 29 -30.34 -11.67 4.14
N LEU A 30 -30.67 -12.90 3.74
CA LEU A 30 -30.34 -14.11 4.47
C LEU A 30 -28.82 -14.32 4.57
N ILE A 31 -28.09 -14.11 3.47
CA ILE A 31 -26.62 -14.17 3.44
C ILE A 31 -26.02 -13.12 4.39
N LEU A 32 -26.52 -11.88 4.37
CA LEU A 32 -26.04 -10.83 5.28
C LEU A 32 -26.27 -11.23 6.74
N LEU A 33 -27.49 -11.67 7.07
CA LEU A 33 -27.85 -11.99 8.46
C LEU A 33 -27.00 -13.13 9.01
N VAL A 34 -26.89 -14.23 8.26
CA VAL A 34 -26.09 -15.40 8.65
C VAL A 34 -24.59 -15.07 8.63
N GLY A 35 -24.13 -14.40 7.58
CA GLY A 35 -22.73 -14.05 7.39
C GLY A 35 -22.19 -13.13 8.48
N PHE A 36 -22.93 -12.05 8.83
CA PHE A 36 -22.53 -11.16 9.92
C PHE A 36 -22.52 -11.86 11.28
N PHE A 37 -23.47 -12.79 11.49
CA PHE A 37 -23.48 -13.61 12.71
C PHE A 37 -22.23 -14.48 12.83
N ILE A 38 -21.85 -15.18 11.75
CA ILE A 38 -20.63 -15.99 11.68
C ILE A 38 -19.39 -15.11 11.87
N ALA A 39 -19.29 -13.97 11.17
CA ALA A 39 -18.16 -13.05 11.28
C ALA A 39 -17.94 -12.58 12.73
N ARG A 40 -19.04 -12.31 13.46
CA ARG A 40 -18.97 -11.91 14.87
C ARG A 40 -18.52 -13.04 15.80
N ILE A 41 -18.80 -14.29 15.46
CA ILE A 41 -18.27 -15.46 16.19
C ILE A 41 -16.77 -15.58 15.92
N VAL A 42 -16.36 -15.55 14.65
CA VAL A 42 -14.95 -15.67 14.26
C VAL A 42 -14.11 -14.55 14.88
N ARG A 43 -14.61 -13.32 14.91
CA ARG A 43 -13.96 -12.19 15.61
C ARG A 43 -13.61 -12.53 17.05
N ARG A 44 -14.54 -13.12 17.80
CA ARG A 44 -14.32 -13.48 19.21
C ARG A 44 -13.31 -14.61 19.36
N ILE A 45 -13.31 -15.57 18.44
CA ILE A 45 -12.32 -16.66 18.43
C ILE A 45 -10.93 -16.10 18.16
N VAL A 46 -10.79 -15.28 17.12
CA VAL A 46 -9.53 -14.63 16.74
C VAL A 46 -9.00 -13.78 17.87
N GLN A 47 -9.85 -12.95 18.48
CA GLN A 47 -9.47 -12.13 19.62
C GLN A 47 -8.88 -12.97 20.76
N ARG A 48 -9.53 -14.07 21.14
CA ARG A 48 -9.03 -14.98 22.19
C ARG A 48 -7.70 -15.65 21.82
N ILE A 49 -7.50 -15.97 20.54
CA ILE A 49 -6.24 -16.55 20.08
C ILE A 49 -5.12 -15.50 20.16
N LEU A 50 -5.39 -14.26 19.76
CA LEU A 50 -4.40 -13.19 19.77
C LEU A 50 -4.09 -12.65 21.18
N GLU A 51 -5.04 -12.76 22.11
CA GLU A 51 -4.84 -12.47 23.54
C GLU A 51 -4.07 -13.58 24.28
N ASN A 52 -3.65 -14.65 23.60
CA ASN A 52 -2.84 -15.70 24.20
C ASN A 52 -1.41 -15.19 24.48
N ASP A 53 -0.90 -15.45 25.69
CA ASP A 53 0.43 -15.06 26.14
C ASP A 53 1.56 -15.45 25.15
N ALA A 54 1.41 -16.59 24.46
CA ALA A 54 2.38 -17.03 23.46
C ALA A 54 2.42 -16.11 22.23
N VAL A 55 1.26 -15.61 21.81
CA VAL A 55 1.14 -14.71 20.65
C VAL A 55 1.53 -13.29 21.03
N GLU A 56 1.15 -12.84 22.22
CA GLU A 56 1.56 -11.53 22.75
C GLU A 56 3.09 -11.45 22.90
N GLY A 57 3.73 -12.51 23.38
CA GLY A 57 5.19 -12.58 23.46
C GLY A 57 5.90 -12.50 22.10
N VAL A 58 5.30 -13.01 21.03
CA VAL A 58 5.84 -12.87 19.66
C VAL A 58 5.65 -11.44 19.13
N LEU A 59 4.47 -10.84 19.35
CA LEU A 59 4.15 -9.48 18.93
C LEU A 59 4.99 -8.43 19.64
N ASP A 60 5.31 -8.66 20.91
CA ASP A 60 6.22 -7.81 21.69
C ASP A 60 7.66 -7.92 21.17
N LYS A 61 8.14 -9.13 20.88
CA LYS A 61 9.47 -9.34 20.25
C LYS A 61 9.57 -8.71 18.86
N ALA A 62 8.46 -8.64 18.12
CA ALA A 62 8.39 -7.96 16.83
C ALA A 62 8.29 -6.42 16.95
N GLY A 63 8.22 -5.86 18.17
CA GLY A 63 8.09 -4.42 18.39
C GLY A 63 6.70 -3.85 18.11
N ILE A 64 5.73 -4.70 17.75
CA ILE A 64 4.35 -4.32 17.41
C ILE A 64 3.57 -3.99 18.70
N GLY A 65 3.69 -4.83 19.73
CA GLY A 65 2.98 -4.63 20.99
C GLY A 65 3.29 -3.29 21.68
N PRO A 66 4.57 -2.90 21.88
CA PRO A 66 4.92 -1.62 22.48
C PRO A 66 4.45 -0.42 21.66
N ALA A 67 4.55 -0.49 20.32
CA ALA A 67 4.11 0.58 19.42
C ALA A 67 2.59 0.80 19.49
N LEU A 68 1.80 -0.28 19.60
CA LEU A 68 0.34 -0.21 19.68
C LEU A 68 -0.16 0.25 21.06
N ARG A 69 0.49 -0.19 22.16
CA ARG A 69 0.11 0.25 23.52
C ARG A 69 0.22 1.77 23.68
N ASN A 70 1.21 2.40 23.06
CA ASN A 70 1.36 3.86 23.05
C ASN A 70 0.20 4.58 22.32
N SER A 71 -0.57 3.88 21.49
CA SER A 71 -1.74 4.42 20.78
C SER A 71 -3.09 4.12 21.46
N GLY A 72 -3.07 3.43 22.62
CA GLY A 72 -4.29 3.05 23.36
C GLY A 72 -5.03 1.83 22.83
N TYR A 73 -4.45 1.10 21.86
CA TYR A 73 -5.05 -0.12 21.27
C TYR A 73 -4.20 -1.36 21.56
N SER A 74 -4.84 -2.52 21.69
CA SER A 74 -4.12 -3.81 21.78
C SER A 74 -3.98 -4.47 20.41
N ALA A 75 -2.87 -5.17 20.17
CA ALA A 75 -2.65 -5.91 18.92
C ALA A 75 -3.76 -6.95 18.65
N ALA A 76 -4.26 -7.59 19.71
CA ALA A 76 -5.36 -8.54 19.60
C ALA A 76 -6.69 -7.89 19.18
N SER A 77 -7.02 -6.72 19.76
CA SER A 77 -8.25 -6.01 19.40
C SER A 77 -8.21 -5.47 17.98
N LEU A 78 -7.07 -4.93 17.53
CA LEU A 78 -6.88 -4.48 16.15
C LEU A 78 -6.93 -5.66 15.17
N GLY A 79 -6.18 -6.73 15.43
CA GLY A 79 -6.18 -7.91 14.58
C GLY A 79 -7.56 -8.56 14.46
N ALA A 80 -8.28 -8.71 15.57
CA ALA A 80 -9.65 -9.23 15.55
C ALA A 80 -10.62 -8.31 14.79
N THR A 81 -10.44 -7.00 14.91
CA THR A 81 -11.27 -6.01 14.19
C THR A 81 -10.98 -6.03 12.69
N LEU A 82 -9.71 -6.17 12.30
CA LEU A 82 -9.32 -6.33 10.89
C LEU A 82 -9.90 -7.62 10.29
N VAL A 83 -9.81 -8.75 11.00
CA VAL A 83 -10.41 -10.01 10.54
C VAL A 83 -11.92 -9.90 10.43
N TYR A 84 -12.58 -9.26 11.41
CA TYR A 84 -14.02 -9.00 11.34
C TYR A 84 -14.39 -8.12 10.13
N GLY A 85 -13.63 -7.05 9.88
CA GLY A 85 -13.82 -6.17 8.73
C GLY A 85 -13.65 -6.92 7.40
N LEU A 86 -12.61 -7.75 7.27
CA LEU A 86 -12.38 -8.56 6.08
C LEU A 86 -13.51 -9.57 5.85
N LEU A 87 -13.95 -10.28 6.90
CA LEU A 87 -15.07 -11.20 6.79
C LEU A 87 -16.37 -10.47 6.46
N ALA A 88 -16.61 -9.29 7.03
CA ALA A 88 -17.76 -8.47 6.69
C ALA A 88 -17.74 -8.06 5.21
N LEU A 89 -16.57 -7.68 4.65
CA LEU A 89 -16.45 -7.41 3.21
C LEU A 89 -16.75 -8.64 2.36
N VAL A 90 -16.28 -9.83 2.76
CA VAL A 90 -16.61 -11.09 2.07
C VAL A 90 -18.12 -11.38 2.13
N VAL A 91 -18.76 -11.17 3.27
CA VAL A 91 -20.22 -11.33 3.41
C VAL A 91 -20.98 -10.34 2.53
N LEU A 92 -20.53 -9.08 2.49
CA LEU A 92 -21.08 -8.08 1.58
C LEU A 92 -20.90 -8.47 0.11
N LEU A 93 -19.74 -9.04 -0.25
CA LEU A 93 -19.46 -9.53 -1.60
C LEU A 93 -20.42 -10.65 -2.01
N LEU A 94 -20.63 -11.63 -1.12
CA LEU A 94 -21.57 -12.72 -1.35
C LEU A 94 -23.00 -12.21 -1.50
N ALA A 95 -23.40 -11.23 -0.68
CA ALA A 95 -24.72 -10.60 -0.81
C ALA A 95 -24.86 -9.79 -2.10
N ALA A 96 -23.83 -9.04 -2.50
CA ALA A 96 -23.80 -8.31 -3.77
C ALA A 96 -23.86 -9.25 -4.98
N THR A 97 -23.19 -10.41 -4.89
CA THR A 97 -23.25 -11.47 -5.90
C THR A 97 -24.66 -12.06 -6.00
N ALA A 98 -25.32 -12.32 -4.86
CA ALA A 98 -26.70 -12.79 -4.83
C ALA A 98 -27.71 -11.76 -5.36
N LEU A 99 -27.41 -10.47 -5.24
CA LEU A 99 -28.18 -9.38 -5.86
C LEU A 99 -27.85 -9.18 -7.35
N GLU A 100 -26.84 -9.87 -7.88
CA GLU A 100 -26.34 -9.74 -9.26
C GLU A 100 -25.90 -8.30 -9.63
N VAL A 101 -25.41 -7.53 -8.65
CA VAL A 101 -24.92 -6.16 -8.88
C VAL A 101 -23.42 -6.19 -9.13
N GLN A 102 -23.03 -6.42 -10.39
CA GLN A 102 -21.62 -6.58 -10.76
C GLN A 102 -20.75 -5.38 -10.34
N SER A 103 -21.25 -4.15 -10.45
CA SER A 103 -20.50 -2.96 -10.02
C SER A 103 -20.16 -2.98 -8.52
N LEU A 104 -21.02 -3.55 -7.67
CA LEU A 104 -20.73 -3.70 -6.24
C LEU A 104 -19.75 -4.84 -5.98
N VAL A 105 -19.87 -5.94 -6.70
CA VAL A 105 -18.93 -7.07 -6.67
C VAL A 105 -17.52 -6.59 -7.01
N ASP A 106 -17.35 -5.89 -8.14
CA ASP A 106 -16.05 -5.38 -8.60
C ASP A 106 -15.42 -4.42 -7.58
N LEU A 107 -16.23 -3.55 -6.95
CA LEU A 107 -15.75 -2.64 -5.92
C LEU A 107 -15.31 -3.39 -4.67
N LEU A 108 -16.09 -4.36 -4.20
CA LEU A 108 -15.77 -5.15 -3.00
C LEU A 108 -14.54 -6.05 -3.21
N GLU A 109 -14.40 -6.66 -4.39
CA GLU A 109 -13.21 -7.43 -4.75
C GLU A 109 -11.95 -6.56 -4.76
N ARG A 110 -12.03 -5.34 -5.31
CA ARG A 110 -10.92 -4.37 -5.25
C ARG A 110 -10.58 -4.00 -3.81
N LEU A 111 -11.57 -3.75 -2.95
CA LEU A 111 -11.33 -3.44 -1.54
C LEU A 111 -10.70 -4.60 -0.78
N ILE A 112 -11.11 -5.84 -1.05
CA ILE A 112 -10.51 -7.03 -0.45
C ILE A 112 -9.07 -7.21 -0.95
N GLY A 113 -8.84 -7.05 -2.24
CA GLY A 113 -7.51 -7.14 -2.87
C GLY A 113 -6.55 -6.01 -2.45
N PHE A 114 -7.07 -4.89 -1.98
CA PHE A 114 -6.27 -3.78 -1.47
C PHE A 114 -5.53 -4.11 -0.16
N ILE A 115 -6.15 -4.89 0.72
CA ILE A 115 -5.60 -5.25 2.04
C ILE A 115 -4.22 -5.93 1.96
N PRO A 116 -4.01 -7.01 1.17
CA PRO A 116 -2.69 -7.64 1.07
C PRO A 116 -1.64 -6.72 0.46
N VAL A 117 -2.01 -5.90 -0.53
CA VAL A 117 -1.10 -4.97 -1.18
C VAL A 117 -0.61 -3.89 -0.20
N VAL A 118 -1.52 -3.34 0.62
CA VAL A 118 -1.14 -2.41 1.71
C VAL A 118 -0.19 -3.06 2.70
N PHE A 119 -0.41 -4.32 3.06
CA PHE A 119 0.49 -5.04 3.94
C PHE A 119 1.90 -5.15 3.35
N VAL A 120 2.02 -5.53 2.07
CA VAL A 120 3.32 -5.58 1.36
C VAL A 120 3.98 -4.19 1.32
N ALA A 121 3.20 -3.14 1.09
CA ALA A 121 3.70 -1.77 1.05
C ALA A 121 4.26 -1.31 2.41
N ILE A 122 3.58 -1.63 3.51
CA ILE A 122 4.08 -1.35 4.88
C ILE A 122 5.38 -2.11 5.12
N VAL A 123 5.44 -3.40 4.79
CA VAL A 123 6.64 -4.23 4.95
C VAL A 123 7.81 -3.65 4.14
N LEU A 124 7.55 -3.23 2.90
CA LEU A 124 8.55 -2.61 2.02
C LEU A 124 9.15 -1.36 2.66
N VAL A 125 8.33 -0.48 3.24
CA VAL A 125 8.82 0.74 3.92
C VAL A 125 9.66 0.40 5.14
N VAL A 126 9.25 -0.59 5.94
CA VAL A 126 10.01 -1.04 7.13
C VAL A 126 11.38 -1.59 6.72
N VAL A 127 11.42 -2.46 5.70
CA VAL A 127 12.67 -3.03 5.19
C VAL A 127 13.55 -1.93 4.60
N ALA A 128 12.99 -1.01 3.83
CA ALA A 128 13.73 0.10 3.27
C ALA A 128 14.26 1.06 4.33
N ALA A 129 13.54 1.29 5.44
CA ALA A 129 14.05 2.07 6.56
C ALA A 129 15.29 1.41 7.19
N ALA A 130 15.28 0.08 7.34
CA ALA A 130 16.43 -0.68 7.83
C ALA A 130 17.63 -0.61 6.85
N ILE A 131 17.38 -0.78 5.55
CA ILE A 131 18.40 -0.61 4.51
C ILE A 131 18.94 0.82 4.51
N GLY A 132 18.07 1.82 4.63
CA GLY A 132 18.43 3.24 4.66
C GLY A 132 19.31 3.59 5.85
N SER A 133 19.04 3.03 7.04
CA SER A 133 19.94 3.18 8.19
C SER A 133 21.28 2.51 7.95
N PHE A 134 21.28 1.28 7.43
CA PHE A 134 22.53 0.56 7.15
C PHE A 134 23.41 1.30 6.14
N LEU A 135 22.81 1.81 5.06
CA LEU A 135 23.52 2.60 4.05
C LEU A 135 24.03 3.93 4.62
N ALA A 136 23.25 4.59 5.49
CA ALA A 136 23.69 5.80 6.18
C ALA A 136 24.91 5.55 7.08
N ASP A 137 24.92 4.41 7.79
CA ASP A 137 26.03 4.04 8.66
C ASP A 137 27.30 3.68 7.87
N LEU A 138 27.16 3.11 6.66
CA LEU A 138 28.30 2.86 5.76
C LEU A 138 28.96 4.15 5.24
N VAL A 139 28.17 5.20 4.97
CA VAL A 139 28.72 6.48 4.48
C VAL A 139 29.15 7.42 5.61
N ARG A 140 28.78 7.13 6.86
CA ARG A 140 29.06 7.96 8.02
C ARG A 140 30.57 8.20 8.24
N PRO A 141 31.48 7.21 8.16
CA PRO A 141 32.91 7.45 8.31
C PRO A 141 33.46 8.41 7.26
N TRP A 142 33.01 8.28 6.00
CA TRP A 142 33.42 9.19 4.92
C TRP A 142 32.89 10.61 5.15
N ALA A 143 31.64 10.74 5.58
CA ALA A 143 31.01 12.02 5.89
C ALA A 143 31.74 12.77 7.00
N GLU A 144 32.15 12.08 8.06
CA GLU A 144 32.92 12.66 9.18
C GLU A 144 34.29 13.18 8.73
N THR A 145 34.98 12.47 7.84
CA THR A 145 36.29 12.92 7.30
C THR A 145 36.21 14.17 6.42
N HIS A 146 35.04 14.46 5.84
CA HIS A 146 34.81 15.60 4.94
C HIS A 146 33.93 16.68 5.57
N ASP A 147 33.72 16.64 6.89
CA ASP A 147 32.88 17.56 7.66
C ASP A 147 31.44 17.71 7.11
N SER A 148 30.89 16.62 6.57
CA SER A 148 29.63 16.60 5.84
C SER A 148 28.54 15.80 6.56
N GLN A 149 28.09 16.32 7.70
CA GLN A 149 27.16 15.61 8.60
C GLN A 149 25.76 15.36 8.00
N TRP A 150 25.41 16.04 6.90
CA TRP A 150 24.10 15.89 6.25
C TRP A 150 24.03 14.65 5.33
N VAL A 151 25.18 14.11 4.89
CA VAL A 151 25.24 13.02 3.90
C VAL A 151 24.59 11.72 4.40
N PRO A 152 24.91 11.21 5.62
CA PRO A 152 24.25 10.00 6.14
C PRO A 152 22.74 10.19 6.28
N THR A 153 22.32 11.37 6.73
CA THR A 153 20.91 11.73 6.88
C THR A 153 20.20 11.78 5.53
N ALA A 154 20.83 12.36 4.51
CA ALA A 154 20.29 12.40 3.15
C ALA A 154 20.17 11.01 2.52
N VAL A 155 21.15 10.13 2.74
CA VAL A 155 21.08 8.73 2.28
C VAL A 155 19.90 8.00 2.93
N ARG A 156 19.76 8.11 4.26
CA ARG A 156 18.64 7.48 4.99
C ARG A 156 17.28 7.96 4.48
N TRP A 157 17.08 9.28 4.41
CA TRP A 157 15.82 9.85 3.95
C TRP A 157 15.57 9.61 2.47
N GLY A 158 16.60 9.60 1.63
CA GLY A 158 16.50 9.27 0.22
C GLY A 158 15.93 7.87 0.00
N VAL A 159 16.44 6.88 0.72
CA VAL A 159 15.94 5.49 0.64
C VAL A 159 14.50 5.38 1.17
N ILE A 160 14.20 6.02 2.31
CA ILE A 160 12.85 6.00 2.89
C ILE A 160 11.84 6.67 1.97
N ILE A 161 12.16 7.83 1.41
CA ILE A 161 11.28 8.56 0.47
C ILE A 161 11.06 7.72 -0.79
N PHE A 162 12.12 7.15 -1.35
CA PHE A 162 12.01 6.28 -2.52
C PHE A 162 11.11 5.07 -2.26
N ALA A 163 11.28 4.42 -1.10
CA ALA A 163 10.45 3.31 -0.69
C ALA A 163 9.00 3.72 -0.41
N LEU A 164 8.77 4.90 0.17
CA LEU A 164 7.43 5.43 0.39
C LEU A 164 6.72 5.72 -0.93
N LEU A 165 7.42 6.29 -1.92
CA LEU A 165 6.89 6.50 -3.27
C LEU A 165 6.56 5.16 -3.95
N THR A 166 7.45 4.18 -3.82
CA THR A 166 7.24 2.82 -4.34
C THR A 166 6.05 2.15 -3.66
N ALA A 167 5.92 2.29 -2.34
CA ALA A 167 4.80 1.77 -1.56
C ALA A 167 3.46 2.38 -2.01
N PHE A 168 3.42 3.68 -2.33
CA PHE A 168 2.21 4.29 -2.91
C PHE A 168 1.87 3.73 -4.30
N ASP A 169 2.88 3.51 -5.16
CA ASP A 169 2.69 2.88 -6.47
C ASP A 169 2.16 1.43 -6.33
N LEU A 170 2.70 0.66 -5.36
CA LEU A 170 2.18 -0.68 -5.04
C LEU A 170 0.68 -0.65 -4.70
N VAL A 171 0.30 0.26 -3.79
CA VAL A 171 -1.06 0.36 -3.25
C VAL A 171 -2.06 0.88 -4.29
N GLY A 172 -1.59 1.52 -5.37
CA GLY A 172 -2.44 2.01 -6.45
C GLY A 172 -3.38 3.15 -6.04
N ILE A 173 -3.13 3.81 -4.90
CA ILE A 173 -3.76 5.09 -4.58
C ILE A 173 -3.17 6.11 -5.57
N GLY A 174 -3.94 6.35 -6.62
CA GLY A 174 -3.44 6.98 -7.82
C GLY A 174 -2.98 5.92 -8.80
N GLN A 175 -3.85 5.54 -9.73
CA GLN A 175 -3.38 5.19 -11.06
C GLN A 175 -2.78 6.46 -11.66
N VAL A 176 -1.59 6.79 -11.18
CA VAL A 176 -0.69 7.71 -11.86
C VAL A 176 -0.47 7.05 -13.20
N SER A 177 -1.06 7.61 -14.26
CA SER A 177 -0.92 7.06 -15.61
C SER A 177 0.54 6.71 -15.85
N GLU A 178 0.80 5.62 -16.57
CA GLU A 178 2.16 5.16 -16.96
C GLU A 178 3.06 6.34 -17.36
N ASP A 179 2.46 7.32 -18.05
CA ASP A 179 3.08 8.57 -18.50
C ASP A 179 3.61 9.46 -17.37
N VAL A 180 2.83 9.65 -16.31
CA VAL A 180 3.24 10.49 -15.18
C VAL A 180 4.35 9.79 -14.39
N ARG A 181 4.29 8.47 -14.24
CA ARG A 181 5.38 7.70 -13.61
C ARG A 181 6.68 7.83 -14.41
N ARG A 182 6.62 7.68 -15.74
CA ARG A 182 7.78 7.88 -16.62
C ARG A 182 8.31 9.31 -16.56
N ALA A 183 7.43 10.30 -16.53
CA ALA A 183 7.82 11.71 -16.43
C ALA A 183 8.55 12.02 -15.12
N VAL A 184 8.07 11.50 -13.98
CA VAL A 184 8.74 11.67 -12.68
C VAL A 184 10.10 10.96 -12.68
N LEU A 185 10.19 9.75 -13.20
CA LEU A 185 11.46 9.02 -13.31
C LEU A 185 12.46 9.75 -14.22
N LEU A 186 12.01 10.31 -15.34
CA LEU A 186 12.83 11.15 -16.21
C LEU A 186 13.29 12.42 -15.49
N ALA A 187 12.41 13.09 -14.76
CA ALA A 187 12.75 14.30 -14.01
C ALA A 187 13.79 14.00 -12.92
N VAL A 188 13.64 12.91 -12.17
CA VAL A 188 14.63 12.47 -11.18
C VAL A 188 15.94 12.08 -11.85
N GLY A 189 15.90 11.34 -12.96
CA GLY A 189 17.09 10.98 -13.74
C GLY A 189 17.85 12.20 -14.25
N VAL A 190 17.14 13.21 -14.75
CA VAL A 190 17.73 14.50 -15.17
C VAL A 190 18.30 15.26 -13.99
N ALA A 191 17.59 15.34 -12.87
CA ALA A 191 18.08 16.00 -11.66
C ALA A 191 19.37 15.34 -11.13
N PHE A 192 19.44 14.01 -11.14
CA PHE A 192 20.66 13.26 -10.80
C PHE A 192 21.79 13.53 -11.79
N ALA A 193 21.50 13.49 -13.10
CA ALA A 193 22.49 13.78 -14.13
C ALA A 193 23.05 15.20 -14.00
N VAL A 194 22.23 16.17 -13.64
CA VAL A 194 22.64 17.56 -13.40
C VAL A 194 23.45 17.69 -12.10
N ALA A 195 23.00 17.07 -11.01
CA ALA A 195 23.70 17.10 -9.72
C ALA A 195 25.12 16.49 -9.82
N PHE A 196 25.25 15.33 -10.49
CA PHE A 196 26.55 14.69 -10.73
C PHE A 196 27.36 15.40 -11.82
N GLY A 197 26.70 15.92 -12.86
CA GLY A 197 27.36 16.63 -13.96
C GLY A 197 28.01 17.93 -13.49
N ILE A 198 27.26 18.80 -12.80
CA ILE A 198 27.76 20.10 -12.37
C ILE A 198 28.67 19.96 -11.13
N GLY A 199 28.30 19.12 -10.15
CA GLY A 199 29.10 18.90 -8.94
C GLY A 199 30.38 18.10 -9.17
N GLY A 200 30.45 17.27 -10.21
CA GLY A 200 31.60 16.42 -10.53
C GLY A 200 32.71 17.10 -11.32
N VAL A 201 32.44 18.22 -12.00
CA VAL A 201 33.38 18.89 -12.91
C VAL A 201 34.66 19.34 -12.21
N ASP A 202 34.55 19.96 -11.02
CA ASP A 202 35.73 20.44 -10.31
C ASP A 202 36.60 19.31 -9.78
N THR A 203 35.96 18.22 -9.35
CA THR A 203 36.64 16.99 -8.94
C THR A 203 37.34 16.31 -10.12
N ALA A 204 36.70 16.26 -11.29
CA ALA A 204 37.28 15.73 -12.52
C ALA A 204 38.47 16.56 -13.00
N LYS A 205 38.38 17.90 -12.96
CA LYS A 205 39.49 18.81 -13.28
C LYS A 205 40.69 18.59 -12.37
N LYS A 206 40.47 18.48 -11.05
CA LYS A 206 41.54 18.21 -10.07
C LYS A 206 42.19 16.84 -10.30
N TRP A 207 41.39 15.82 -10.60
CA TRP A 207 41.90 14.47 -10.89
C TRP A 207 42.73 14.44 -12.19
N TRP A 208 42.24 15.08 -13.24
CA TRP A 208 42.95 15.24 -14.51
C TRP A 208 44.28 15.99 -14.33
N ALA A 209 44.26 17.08 -13.56
CA ALA A 209 45.45 17.86 -13.27
C ALA A 209 46.52 17.04 -12.52
N LYS A 210 46.08 16.11 -11.66
CA LYS A 210 46.96 15.28 -10.82
C LYS A 210 47.56 14.09 -11.58
N TYR A 211 46.85 13.50 -12.54
CA TYR A 211 47.27 12.24 -13.16
C TYR A 211 47.50 12.28 -14.68
N LEU A 212 46.88 13.23 -15.40
CA LEU A 212 46.89 13.27 -16.86
C LEU A 212 47.47 14.55 -17.47
N SER A 213 47.90 15.53 -16.66
CA SER A 213 48.66 16.68 -17.17
C SER A 213 49.97 16.20 -17.81
N PRO A 214 50.24 16.48 -19.09
CA PRO A 214 51.56 16.26 -19.66
C PRO A 214 52.58 17.00 -18.79
N ARG A 215 53.58 16.29 -18.25
CA ARG A 215 54.70 16.94 -17.58
C ARG A 215 55.40 17.81 -18.62
N ASP A 216 55.45 19.12 -18.39
CA ASP A 216 56.27 20.01 -19.20
C ASP A 216 57.71 19.49 -19.17
N THR A 217 58.18 18.98 -20.30
CA THR A 217 59.55 18.50 -20.51
C THR A 217 60.46 19.62 -21.00
N SER A 218 60.21 20.88 -20.63
CA SER A 218 61.14 21.97 -20.90
C SER A 218 62.26 21.97 -19.85
N MET A 219 63.31 21.20 -20.13
CA MET A 219 64.68 21.53 -19.74
C MET A 219 65.20 22.66 -20.62
#